data_AF-K0ZYQ7-F1
#
_entry.id   AF-K0ZYQ7-F1
#
_cell.length_a   1.000
_cell.length_b   1.000
_cell.length_c   1.000
_cell.angle_alpha   90.00
_cell.angle_beta   90.00
_cell.angle_gamma   90.00
#
_symmetry.space_group_name_H-M   'P 1'
#
loop_
_entity.id
_entity.type
_entity.pdbx_description
1 polymer ?
#
loop_
_entity_poly.entity_id
_entity_poly.type
_entity_poly.pdbx_seq_one_letter_code
_entity_poly.pdbx_strand_id
1 'polypeptide(L)'
;MNLWDKLFTTQISEPPQFELHWYIGLLCLLALTFYASYRFRDKVAYQRFIQILQSVQLIVLYSWYWGNLMPLSESLPFYHCRIAMFVMLLIPGTSKYKQYFALLGTFGATAALAYPLFDPYPFPHVTILSFIIGHVALLGNALLYLFRNYQPS
;
A
#
# COMPACT_ATOMS: atom_id res chain seq x y z
N MET A 1 -25.93 1.17 -12.13
CA MET A 1 -24.46 1.21 -12.15
C MET A 1 -23.95 -0.16 -11.74
N ASN A 2 -23.24 -0.86 -12.63
CA ASN A 2 -22.73 -2.19 -12.32
C ASN A 2 -21.47 -2.07 -11.42
N LEU A 3 -20.91 -3.19 -10.97
CA LEU A 3 -19.72 -3.20 -10.10
C LEU A 3 -18.48 -2.61 -10.80
N TRP A 4 -18.30 -2.87 -12.09
CA TRP A 4 -17.19 -2.33 -12.89
C TRP A 4 -17.24 -0.81 -12.97
N ASP A 5 -18.42 -0.25 -13.21
CA ASP A 5 -18.65 1.18 -13.26
C ASP A 5 -18.33 1.82 -11.89
N LYS A 6 -18.70 1.17 -10.79
CA LYS A 6 -18.35 1.63 -9.43
C LYS A 6 -16.87 1.58 -9.14
N LEU A 7 -16.18 0.52 -9.56
CA LEU A 7 -14.75 0.32 -9.28
C LEU A 7 -13.84 1.33 -9.96
N PHE A 8 -14.23 1.81 -11.15
CA PHE A 8 -13.38 2.64 -12.00
C PHE A 8 -13.99 3.99 -12.36
N THR A 9 -15.05 4.40 -11.66
CA THR A 9 -15.70 5.71 -11.87
C THR A 9 -14.74 6.87 -11.65
N THR A 10 -14.89 7.94 -12.42
CA THR A 10 -14.19 9.21 -12.20
C THR A 10 -15.06 10.24 -11.45
N GLN A 11 -16.30 9.87 -11.14
CA GLN A 11 -17.25 10.74 -10.43
C GLN A 11 -16.88 10.84 -8.96
N ILE A 12 -16.56 12.06 -8.54
CA ILE A 12 -16.25 12.38 -7.14
C ILE A 12 -17.51 12.23 -6.29
N SER A 13 -17.38 11.61 -5.13
CA SER A 13 -18.41 11.50 -4.11
C SER A 13 -17.89 12.02 -2.77
N GLU A 14 -18.70 11.96 -1.72
CA GLU A 14 -18.15 12.06 -0.37
C GLU A 14 -17.26 10.84 -0.08
N PRO A 15 -16.18 11.00 0.71
CA PRO A 15 -15.38 9.87 1.18
C PRO A 15 -16.29 8.87 1.90
N PRO A 16 -16.10 7.56 1.67
CA PRO A 16 -16.93 6.56 2.30
C PRO A 16 -16.73 6.60 3.81
N GLN A 17 -17.82 6.86 4.53
CA GLN A 17 -17.84 6.70 5.98
C GLN A 17 -18.08 5.23 6.28
N PHE A 18 -17.04 4.55 6.74
CA PHE A 18 -17.15 3.17 7.16
C PHE A 18 -17.65 3.09 8.61
N GLU A 19 -18.36 2.01 8.92
CA GLU A 19 -18.70 1.70 10.31
C GLU A 19 -17.47 1.22 11.10
N LEU A 20 -17.58 1.25 12.44
CA LEU A 20 -16.52 0.86 13.38
C LEU A 20 -15.89 -0.52 13.04
N HIS A 21 -16.69 -1.47 12.58
CA HIS A 21 -16.22 -2.82 12.26
C HIS A 21 -15.16 -2.84 11.13
N TRP A 22 -15.22 -1.91 10.18
CA TRP A 22 -14.20 -1.78 9.14
C TRP A 22 -12.86 -1.29 9.70
N TYR A 23 -12.90 -0.31 10.62
CA TYR A 23 -11.69 0.17 11.30
C TYR A 23 -11.06 -0.93 12.14
N ILE A 24 -11.87 -1.72 12.85
CA ILE A 24 -11.40 -2.93 13.55
C ILE A 24 -10.75 -3.88 12.54
N GLY A 25 -11.38 -4.09 11.38
CA GLY A 25 -10.83 -4.90 10.30
C GLY A 25 -9.46 -4.42 9.82
N LEU A 26 -9.27 -3.11 9.65
CA LEU A 26 -7.97 -2.52 9.26
C LEU A 26 -6.90 -2.71 10.33
N LEU A 27 -7.25 -2.54 11.62
CA LEU A 27 -6.33 -2.80 12.72
C LEU A 27 -5.96 -4.29 12.84
N CYS A 28 -6.91 -5.18 12.62
CA CYS A 28 -6.65 -6.62 12.52
C CYS A 28 -5.71 -6.93 11.34
N LEU A 29 -5.92 -6.31 10.18
CA LEU A 29 -5.08 -6.47 9.00
C LEU A 29 -3.67 -5.94 9.23
N LEU A 30 -3.54 -4.80 9.91
CA LEU A 30 -2.27 -4.24 10.36
C LEU A 30 -1.52 -5.22 11.26
N ALA A 31 -2.16 -5.69 12.33
CA ALA A 31 -1.58 -6.66 13.27
C ALA A 31 -1.20 -7.97 12.57
N LEU A 32 -2.05 -8.47 11.67
CA LEU A 32 -1.79 -9.67 10.88
C LEU A 32 -0.58 -9.48 9.97
N THR A 33 -0.42 -8.30 9.36
CA THR A 33 0.72 -8.01 8.48
C THR A 33 2.03 -8.02 9.25
N PHE A 34 2.06 -7.45 10.46
CA PHE A 34 3.21 -7.57 11.37
C PHE A 34 3.50 -9.02 11.75
N TYR A 35 2.48 -9.74 12.20
CA TYR A 35 2.61 -11.14 12.61
C TYR A 35 3.12 -12.02 11.46
N ALA A 36 2.48 -11.95 10.29
CA ALA A 36 2.85 -12.74 9.11
C ALA A 36 4.27 -12.40 8.65
N SER A 37 4.62 -11.11 8.62
CA SER A 37 5.97 -10.69 8.21
C SER A 37 7.04 -11.17 9.16
N TYR A 38 6.78 -11.20 10.47
CA TYR A 38 7.70 -11.77 11.44
C TYR A 38 7.78 -13.30 11.33
N ARG A 39 6.63 -13.98 11.23
CA ARG A 39 6.50 -15.44 11.27
C ARG A 39 7.01 -16.13 10.00
N PHE A 40 6.83 -15.49 8.85
CA PHE A 40 7.15 -16.04 7.53
C PHE A 40 8.32 -15.30 6.84
N ARG A 41 9.12 -14.53 7.59
CA ARG A 41 10.26 -13.77 7.05
C ARG A 41 11.23 -14.57 6.20
N ASP A 42 11.45 -15.84 6.55
CA ASP A 42 12.42 -16.71 5.86
C ASP A 42 11.82 -17.41 4.63
N LYS A 43 10.50 -17.31 4.42
CA LYS A 43 9.81 -17.96 3.30
C LYS A 43 9.88 -17.08 2.05
N VAL A 44 10.63 -17.55 1.05
CA VAL A 44 10.73 -16.89 -0.27
C VAL A 44 9.35 -16.73 -0.93
N ALA A 45 8.46 -17.70 -0.75
CA ALA A 45 7.09 -17.62 -1.26
C ALA A 45 6.32 -16.41 -0.69
N TYR A 46 6.45 -16.14 0.61
CA TYR A 46 5.80 -14.99 1.24
C TYR A 46 6.41 -13.67 0.75
N GLN A 47 7.73 -13.59 0.60
CA GLN A 47 8.40 -12.41 0.04
C GLN A 47 7.92 -12.10 -1.38
N ARG A 48 7.89 -13.12 -2.25
CA ARG A 48 7.40 -12.97 -3.62
C ARG A 48 5.94 -12.59 -3.66
N PHE A 49 5.11 -13.21 -2.81
CA PHE A 49 3.69 -12.86 -2.70
C PHE A 49 3.49 -11.38 -2.39
N ILE A 50 4.19 -10.85 -1.38
CA ILE A 50 4.11 -9.43 -1.01
C ILE A 50 4.59 -8.52 -2.15
N GLN A 51 5.70 -8.85 -2.79
CA GLN A 51 6.23 -8.07 -3.93
C GLN A 51 5.28 -8.08 -5.13
N ILE A 52 4.70 -9.23 -5.46
CA ILE A 52 3.69 -9.36 -6.52
C ILE A 52 2.45 -8.56 -6.17
N LEU A 53 1.94 -8.68 -4.94
CA LEU A 53 0.76 -7.94 -4.48
C LEU A 53 0.97 -6.43 -4.60
N GLN A 54 2.15 -5.94 -4.18
CA GLN A 54 2.52 -4.54 -4.30
C GLN A 54 2.64 -4.10 -5.77
N SER A 55 3.22 -4.94 -6.62
CA SER A 55 3.40 -4.64 -8.05
C SER A 55 2.06 -4.58 -8.79
N VAL A 56 1.19 -5.56 -8.54
CA VAL A 56 -0.16 -5.60 -9.12
C VAL A 56 -0.97 -4.38 -8.68
N GLN A 57 -0.92 -4.02 -7.39
CA GLN A 57 -1.61 -2.84 -6.89
C GLN A 57 -1.12 -1.55 -7.57
N LEU A 58 0.19 -1.36 -7.72
CA LEU A 58 0.72 -0.19 -8.42
C LEU A 58 0.29 -0.18 -9.89
N ILE A 59 0.39 -1.31 -10.60
CA ILE A 59 -0.02 -1.40 -12.01
C ILE A 59 -1.49 -1.01 -12.16
N VAL A 60 -2.39 -1.60 -11.37
CA VAL A 60 -3.82 -1.32 -11.44
C VAL A 60 -4.12 0.16 -11.15
N LEU A 61 -3.52 0.73 -10.10
CA LEU A 61 -3.74 2.12 -9.72
C LEU A 61 -3.23 3.09 -10.80
N TYR A 62 -2.01 2.89 -11.30
CA TYR A 62 -1.41 3.75 -12.31
C TYR A 62 -2.05 3.58 -13.70
N SER A 63 -2.50 2.38 -14.05
CA SER A 63 -3.30 2.15 -15.26
C SER A 63 -4.61 2.94 -15.20
N TRP A 64 -5.26 3.00 -14.04
CA TRP A 64 -6.48 3.79 -13.88
C TRP A 64 -6.21 5.30 -13.97
N TYR A 65 -5.16 5.80 -13.31
CA TYR A 65 -4.76 7.22 -13.44
C TYR A 65 -4.46 7.61 -14.88
N TRP A 66 -3.69 6.77 -15.58
CA TRP A 66 -3.32 7.01 -16.98
C TRP A 66 -4.53 6.95 -17.91
N GLY A 67 -5.37 5.91 -17.77
CA GLY A 67 -6.56 5.71 -18.62
C GLY A 67 -7.61 6.82 -18.49
N ASN A 68 -7.67 7.50 -17.34
CA ASN A 68 -8.61 8.58 -17.08
C ASN A 68 -8.00 9.98 -17.14
N LEU A 69 -6.74 10.11 -17.57
CA LEU A 69 -6.02 11.40 -17.69
C LEU A 69 -6.10 12.24 -16.41
N MET A 70 -6.01 11.58 -15.25
CA MET A 70 -6.16 12.23 -13.95
C MET A 70 -5.05 13.26 -13.73
N PRO A 71 -5.35 14.39 -13.06
CA PRO A 71 -4.38 15.45 -12.85
C PRO A 71 -3.14 14.92 -12.13
N LEU A 72 -1.99 15.50 -12.49
CA LEU A 72 -0.69 15.09 -11.95
C LEU A 72 -0.68 15.19 -10.42
N SER A 73 -1.36 16.16 -9.79
CA SER A 73 -1.43 16.27 -8.33
C SER A 73 -2.03 15.05 -7.62
N GLU A 74 -3.05 14.41 -8.20
CA GLU A 74 -3.74 13.23 -7.65
C GLU A 74 -3.01 11.91 -8.00
N SER A 75 -2.48 11.86 -9.22
CA SER A 75 -1.71 10.72 -9.71
C SER A 75 -0.25 10.72 -9.23
N LEU A 76 0.19 11.81 -8.59
CA LEU A 76 1.60 12.06 -8.35
C LEU A 76 2.21 10.95 -7.46
N PRO A 77 3.36 10.39 -7.87
CA PRO A 77 4.09 9.41 -7.09
C PRO A 77 4.76 10.00 -5.84
N PHE A 78 4.66 11.31 -5.56
CA PHE A 78 5.40 11.98 -4.50
C PHE A 78 4.83 11.82 -3.08
N TYR A 79 3.69 11.15 -2.92
CA TYR A 79 3.31 10.71 -1.57
C TYR A 79 4.39 9.77 -1.03
N HIS A 80 4.87 10.03 0.18
CA HIS A 80 5.97 9.31 0.82
C HIS A 80 5.81 7.77 0.73
N CYS A 81 4.59 7.26 0.89
CA CYS A 81 4.28 5.84 0.76
C CYS A 81 4.44 5.31 -0.68
N ARG A 82 4.08 6.08 -1.71
CA ARG A 82 4.24 5.66 -3.12
C ARG A 82 5.71 5.62 -3.53
N ILE A 83 6.50 6.63 -3.14
CA ILE A 83 7.95 6.60 -3.34
C ILE A 83 8.55 5.38 -2.62
N ALA A 84 8.18 5.16 -1.36
CA ALA A 84 8.64 4.00 -0.61
C ALA A 84 8.26 2.69 -1.31
N MET A 85 7.06 2.57 -1.88
CA MET A 85 6.65 1.39 -2.65
C MET A 85 7.58 1.13 -3.84
N PHE A 86 7.83 2.15 -4.66
CA PHE A 86 8.75 2.01 -5.81
C PHE A 86 10.16 1.68 -5.36
N VAL A 87 10.69 2.34 -4.34
CA VAL A 87 12.03 2.08 -3.81
C VAL A 87 12.14 0.64 -3.31
N MET A 88 11.14 0.15 -2.58
CA MET A 88 11.14 -1.21 -2.03
C MET A 88 11.08 -2.30 -3.10
N LEU A 89 10.44 -2.02 -4.24
CA LEU A 89 10.35 -2.95 -5.38
C LEU A 89 11.56 -2.88 -6.32
N LEU A 90 12.01 -1.67 -6.66
CA LEU A 90 12.94 -1.44 -7.77
C LEU A 90 14.41 -1.42 -7.34
N ILE A 91 14.73 -1.03 -6.10
CA ILE A 91 16.12 -0.98 -5.65
C ILE A 91 16.53 -2.38 -5.17
N PRO A 92 17.44 -3.09 -5.86
CA PRO A 92 17.90 -4.41 -5.44
C PRO A 92 18.88 -4.32 -4.25
N GLY A 93 19.08 -5.44 -3.57
CA GLY A 93 20.09 -5.57 -2.52
C GLY A 93 19.81 -4.72 -1.27
N THR A 94 20.89 -4.38 -0.57
CA THR A 94 20.91 -3.60 0.68
C THR A 94 21.56 -2.25 0.44
N SER A 95 20.90 -1.16 0.83
CA SER A 95 21.47 0.19 0.75
C SER A 95 20.92 1.07 1.86
N LYS A 96 21.67 2.12 2.25
CA LYS A 96 21.22 3.10 3.25
C LYS A 96 19.91 3.76 2.83
N TYR A 97 19.76 4.06 1.54
CA TYR A 97 18.53 4.61 0.97
C TYR A 97 17.35 3.64 1.11
N LYS A 98 17.55 2.36 0.76
CA LYS A 98 16.48 1.36 0.87
C LYS A 98 16.08 1.12 2.33
N GLN A 99 17.03 1.11 3.26
CA GLN A 99 16.74 1.04 4.68
C GLN A 99 15.95 2.26 5.18
N TYR A 100 16.34 3.47 4.77
CA TYR A 100 15.59 4.68 5.09
C TYR A 100 14.13 4.59 4.59
N PHE A 101 13.92 4.20 3.33
CA PHE A 101 12.58 4.03 2.77
C PHE A 101 11.81 2.85 3.37
N ALA A 102 12.49 1.80 3.84
CA ALA A 102 11.84 0.72 4.59
C ALA A 102 11.34 1.21 5.96
N LEU A 103 12.12 2.02 6.67
CA LEU A 103 11.68 2.65 7.93
C LEU A 103 10.50 3.60 7.69
N LEU A 104 10.64 4.50 6.71
CA LEU A 104 9.59 5.43 6.31
C LEU A 104 8.32 4.71 5.86
N GLY A 105 8.46 3.66 5.05
CA GLY A 105 7.36 2.84 4.57
C GLY A 105 6.65 2.08 5.69
N THR A 106 7.40 1.58 6.68
CA THR A 106 6.83 0.93 7.87
C THR A 106 5.99 1.91 8.68
N PHE A 107 6.55 3.10 8.99
CA PHE A 107 5.83 4.13 9.72
C PHE A 107 4.61 4.65 8.96
N GLY A 108 4.81 5.03 7.69
CA GLY A 108 3.75 5.57 6.83
C GLY A 108 2.61 4.59 6.60
N ALA A 109 2.90 3.32 6.33
CA ALA A 109 1.87 2.30 6.16
C ALA A 109 1.12 1.99 7.46
N THR A 110 1.83 1.98 8.60
CA THR A 110 1.18 1.80 9.91
C THR A 110 0.22 2.94 10.21
N ALA A 111 0.66 4.20 10.02
CA ALA A 111 -0.19 5.38 10.23
C ALA A 111 -1.39 5.37 9.27
N ALA A 112 -1.19 5.06 8.00
CA ALA A 112 -2.25 4.99 6.99
C ALA A 112 -3.30 3.92 7.28
N LEU A 113 -2.91 2.76 7.82
CA LEU A 113 -3.86 1.69 8.18
C LEU A 113 -4.54 1.95 9.53
N ALA A 114 -3.87 2.62 10.48
CA ALA A 114 -4.44 2.99 11.77
C ALA A 114 -5.44 4.16 11.65
N TYR A 115 -5.15 5.11 10.76
CA TYR A 115 -6.00 6.27 10.50
C TYR A 115 -6.14 6.47 8.98
N PRO A 116 -7.05 5.73 8.32
CA PRO A 116 -7.19 5.76 6.88
C PRO A 116 -7.82 7.07 6.39
N LEU A 117 -7.19 7.67 5.39
CA LEU A 117 -7.70 8.81 4.64
C LEU A 117 -8.00 8.34 3.22
N PHE A 118 -9.28 8.08 2.95
CA PHE A 118 -9.73 7.58 1.65
C PHE A 118 -10.02 8.71 0.68
N ASP A 119 -9.69 8.48 -0.59
CA ASP A 119 -10.04 9.38 -1.69
C ASP A 119 -11.58 9.50 -1.82
N PRO A 120 -12.08 10.63 -2.34
CA PRO A 120 -13.51 10.93 -2.42
C PRO A 120 -14.21 10.17 -3.57
N TYR A 121 -14.27 8.84 -3.45
CA TYR A 121 -14.91 7.93 -4.40
C TYR A 121 -15.82 6.91 -3.67
N PRO A 122 -16.87 6.40 -4.32
CA PRO A 122 -17.81 5.48 -3.68
C PRO A 122 -17.18 4.11 -3.45
N PHE A 123 -17.45 3.47 -2.31
CA PHE A 123 -17.01 2.10 -2.09
C PHE A 123 -17.89 1.08 -2.86
N PRO A 124 -17.31 0.04 -3.50
CA PRO A 124 -15.88 -0.22 -3.68
C PRO A 124 -15.28 0.57 -4.86
N HIS A 125 -14.11 1.18 -4.65
CA HIS A 125 -13.35 1.90 -5.69
C HIS A 125 -11.90 1.42 -5.78
N VAL A 126 -11.31 1.49 -6.99
CA VAL A 126 -9.93 1.10 -7.24
C VAL A 126 -8.94 1.84 -6.34
N THR A 127 -9.14 3.14 -6.09
CA THR A 127 -8.21 3.92 -5.24
C THR A 127 -8.29 3.49 -3.77
N ILE A 128 -9.49 3.20 -3.25
CA ILE A 128 -9.71 2.73 -1.88
C ILE A 128 -9.12 1.33 -1.68
N LEU A 129 -9.40 0.41 -2.60
CA LEU A 129 -8.83 -0.93 -2.55
C LEU A 129 -7.31 -0.90 -2.69
N SER A 130 -6.80 -0.06 -3.60
CA SER A 130 -5.37 0.16 -3.79
C SER A 130 -4.71 0.80 -2.58
N PHE A 131 -5.41 1.66 -1.83
CA PHE A 131 -4.92 2.22 -0.58
C PHE A 131 -4.68 1.10 0.44
N ILE A 132 -5.68 0.24 0.68
CA ILE A 132 -5.57 -0.82 1.70
C ILE A 132 -4.52 -1.85 1.28
N ILE A 133 -4.64 -2.41 0.07
CA ILE A 133 -3.75 -3.45 -0.44
C ILE A 133 -2.32 -2.92 -0.57
N GLY A 134 -2.16 -1.69 -1.07
CA GLY A 134 -0.85 -1.06 -1.27
C GLY A 134 -0.12 -0.86 0.06
N HIS A 135 -0.78 -0.34 1.09
CA HIS A 135 -0.15 -0.14 2.39
C HIS A 135 0.16 -1.45 3.12
N VAL A 136 -0.69 -2.48 3.01
CA VAL A 136 -0.38 -3.82 3.52
C VAL A 136 0.86 -4.40 2.83
N ALA A 137 0.93 -4.31 1.51
CA ALA A 137 2.05 -4.82 0.75
C ALA A 137 3.34 -4.03 1.04
N LEU A 138 3.26 -2.70 1.12
CA LEU A 138 4.38 -1.84 1.52
C LEU A 138 4.89 -2.19 2.91
N LEU A 139 4.00 -2.32 3.90
CA LEU A 139 4.36 -2.68 5.26
C LEU A 139 5.04 -4.04 5.30
N GLY A 140 4.46 -5.04 4.63
CA GLY A 140 5.04 -6.38 4.53
C GLY A 140 6.44 -6.35 3.91
N ASN A 141 6.63 -5.63 2.79
CA ASN A 141 7.89 -5.58 2.07
C ASN A 141 8.97 -4.86 2.89
N ALA A 142 8.59 -3.74 3.52
CA ALA A 142 9.45 -2.98 4.41
C ALA A 142 9.89 -3.80 5.63
N LEU A 143 8.97 -4.47 6.33
CA LEU A 143 9.29 -5.33 7.47
C LEU A 143 10.18 -6.50 7.07
N LEU A 144 9.89 -7.16 5.94
CA LEU A 144 10.72 -8.24 5.42
C LEU A 144 12.16 -7.79 5.15
N TYR A 145 12.33 -6.57 4.62
CA TYR A 145 13.65 -5.99 4.43
C TYR A 145 14.33 -5.70 5.77
N LEU A 146 13.65 -5.04 6.70
CA LEU A 146 14.21 -4.65 7.99
C LEU A 146 14.60 -5.85 8.84
N PHE A 147 13.77 -6.90 8.92
CA PHE A 147 14.08 -8.10 9.69
C PHE A 147 15.32 -8.85 9.20
N ARG A 148 15.73 -8.64 7.93
CA ARG A 148 16.85 -9.36 7.32
C ARG A 148 18.11 -8.52 7.19
N ASN A 149 17.94 -7.23 6.93
CA ASN A 149 19.02 -6.38 6.42
C ASN A 149 19.22 -5.11 7.24
N TYR A 150 18.51 -4.93 8.36
CA TYR A 150 18.68 -3.72 9.17
C TYR A 150 20.09 -3.66 9.75
N GLN A 151 20.80 -2.58 9.43
CA GLN A 151 22.10 -2.27 9.99
C GLN A 151 21.94 -1.05 10.92
N PRO A 152 22.10 -1.21 12.25
CA PRO A 152 22.23 -0.05 13.13
C PRO A 152 23.51 0.70 12.77
N SER A 153 23.40 2.02 12.65
CA SER A 153 24.52 2.92 12.32
C SER A 153 25.61 2.90 13.38
#